data_AF-A0A838GIY5-F1
#
_entry.id   AF-A0A838GIY5-F1
#
_cell.length_a   1.000
_cell.length_b   1.000
_cell.length_c   1.000
_cell.angle_alpha   90.00
_cell.angle_beta   90.00
_cell.angle_gamma   90.00
#
_symmetry.space_group_name_H-M   'P 1'
#
loop_
_entity.id
_entity.type
_entity.pdbx_description
1 polymer ?
#
loop_
_entity_poly.entity_id
_entity_poly.type
_entity_poly.pdbx_seq_one_letter_code
_entity_poly.pdbx_strand_id
1 'polypeptide(L)'
;MRRTTLLSLSVVALFGFVLIGGGLVAAQEASPADHPARGAWTVTSDPGDTEFSPRLAILSADGSALFVSGYQTTGVGTWEPTGDTTAVVTFIVVTDGPAQIVIRASLEIAPDGASFTGTFTNEFVFDPAGGGTSGEIGPGTLDGTRLMAEAPGTPTMSFEEFFPQPEGTPEATPAT
;
A
#
# COMPACT_ATOMS: atom_id res chain seq x y z
N MET A 1 47.89 -26.98 64.66
CA MET A 1 46.45 -27.19 64.32
C MET A 1 45.91 -25.89 63.72
N ARG A 2 45.24 -26.03 62.58
CA ARG A 2 44.69 -24.98 61.71
C ARG A 2 43.60 -24.16 62.42
N ARG A 3 43.57 -22.84 62.20
CA ARG A 3 42.36 -21.98 62.07
C ARG A 3 42.77 -20.67 61.36
N THR A 4 42.88 -20.68 60.03
CA THR A 4 41.91 -20.11 59.05
C THR A 4 41.70 -18.60 59.13
N THR A 5 42.47 -17.93 58.28
CA THR A 5 42.27 -16.62 57.63
C THR A 5 40.92 -16.51 56.92
N LEU A 6 40.29 -15.32 56.94
CA LEU A 6 39.34 -14.83 55.94
C LEU A 6 39.41 -13.29 55.98
N LEU A 7 40.35 -12.68 55.26
CA LEU A 7 40.17 -12.10 53.92
C LEU A 7 38.98 -11.13 53.86
N SER A 8 39.22 -9.92 54.37
CA SER A 8 38.54 -8.70 53.91
C SER A 8 39.21 -8.31 52.59
N LEU A 9 38.56 -8.58 51.46
CA LEU A 9 39.05 -8.18 50.14
C LEU A 9 37.87 -7.86 49.22
N SER A 10 37.77 -6.57 48.87
CA SER A 10 37.35 -6.09 47.55
C SER A 10 35.89 -6.23 47.12
N VAL A 11 35.07 -5.22 47.44
CA VAL A 11 33.94 -4.79 46.57
C VAL A 11 33.89 -3.26 46.53
N VAL A 12 34.95 -2.62 46.02
CA VAL A 12 35.00 -1.15 45.75
C VAL A 12 35.39 -0.84 44.30
N ALA A 13 35.41 -1.82 43.39
CA ALA A 13 35.72 -1.57 41.98
C ALA A 13 34.77 -2.32 41.05
N LEU A 14 33.58 -1.76 40.83
CA LEU A 14 32.79 -2.07 39.63
C LEU A 14 32.04 -0.83 39.13
N PHE A 15 32.78 0.28 38.99
CA PHE A 15 32.49 1.33 38.03
C PHE A 15 33.70 1.42 37.10
N GLY A 16 33.56 0.97 35.86
CA GLY A 16 34.66 1.03 34.90
C GLY A 16 34.33 0.47 33.53
N PHE A 17 33.77 1.33 32.67
CA PHE A 17 33.89 1.30 31.21
C PHE A 17 33.23 0.14 30.44
N VAL A 18 31.97 0.35 30.02
CA VAL A 18 31.50 -0.02 28.67
C VAL A 18 30.65 1.13 28.12
N LEU A 19 31.35 2.20 27.72
CA LEU A 19 30.86 3.19 26.76
C LEU A 19 31.99 3.30 25.71
N ILE A 20 31.59 3.41 24.44
CA ILE A 20 32.40 3.54 23.21
C ILE A 20 32.48 2.23 22.41
N GLY A 21 31.62 2.08 21.39
CA GLY A 21 31.97 1.26 20.23
C GLY A 21 30.83 0.62 19.43
N GLY A 22 29.65 0.42 20.03
CA GLY A 22 28.48 -0.07 19.30
C GLY A 22 27.48 1.06 19.14
N GLY A 23 27.60 1.85 18.08
CA GLY A 23 26.53 2.77 17.72
C GLY A 23 25.23 1.98 17.69
N LEU A 24 24.26 2.38 18.51
CA LEU A 24 22.88 2.05 18.22
C LEU A 24 22.63 2.70 16.87
N VAL A 25 22.82 1.93 15.80
CA VAL A 25 22.17 2.22 14.53
C VAL A 25 20.70 2.03 14.85
N ALA A 26 20.10 3.07 15.41
CA ALA A 26 18.69 3.28 15.18
C ALA A 26 18.61 3.30 13.66
N ALA A 27 18.05 2.24 13.08
CA ALA A 27 17.52 2.34 11.74
C ALA A 27 16.59 3.55 11.83
N GLN A 28 17.02 4.69 11.27
CA GLN A 28 16.12 5.80 11.08
C GLN A 28 15.08 5.24 10.13
N GLU A 29 13.90 4.90 10.65
CA GLU A 29 12.74 4.65 9.81
C GLU A 29 12.62 5.88 8.92
N ALA A 30 12.90 5.71 7.64
CA ALA A 30 12.77 6.78 6.68
C ALA A 30 11.31 7.20 6.73
N SER A 31 11.05 8.45 7.11
CA SER A 31 9.69 8.93 7.17
C SER A 31 9.04 8.76 5.79
N PRO A 32 7.90 8.09 5.68
CA PRO A 32 7.18 7.97 4.41
C PRO A 32 6.72 9.33 3.86
N ALA A 33 6.79 10.38 4.69
CA ALA A 33 6.30 11.70 4.37
C ALA A 33 6.93 12.27 3.09
N ASP A 34 8.24 12.16 2.87
CA ASP A 34 8.91 12.81 1.74
C ASP A 34 9.39 11.84 0.64
N HIS A 35 8.98 10.57 0.72
CA HIS A 35 9.44 9.55 -0.22
C HIS A 35 8.72 9.62 -1.58
N PRO A 36 9.41 9.40 -2.72
CA PRO A 36 8.83 9.50 -4.06
C PRO A 36 7.75 8.46 -4.37
N ALA A 37 7.54 7.44 -3.54
CA ALA A 37 6.39 6.54 -3.67
C ALA A 37 5.07 7.20 -3.24
N ARG A 38 5.10 8.23 -2.38
CA ARG A 38 3.89 8.91 -1.88
C ARG A 38 3.12 9.53 -3.03
N GLY A 39 1.81 9.29 -3.09
CA GLY A 39 0.93 9.87 -4.10
C GLY A 39 -0.20 8.95 -4.54
N ALA A 40 -0.91 9.37 -5.58
CA ALA A 40 -1.91 8.57 -6.27
C ALA A 40 -1.33 8.05 -7.58
N TRP A 41 -1.70 6.82 -7.94
CA TRP A 41 -1.11 6.09 -9.07
C TRP A 41 -2.19 5.35 -9.84
N THR A 42 -2.07 5.33 -11.17
CA THR A 42 -2.66 4.27 -11.99
C THR A 42 -1.69 3.09 -12.01
N VAL A 43 -2.21 1.88 -11.90
CA VAL A 43 -1.42 0.66 -11.80
C VAL A 43 -1.94 -0.37 -12.78
N THR A 44 -1.05 -0.88 -13.62
CA THR A 44 -1.32 -2.00 -14.53
C THR A 44 -0.57 -3.21 -14.03
N SER A 45 -1.30 -4.31 -13.78
CA SER A 45 -0.69 -5.61 -13.49
C SER A 45 -0.57 -6.38 -14.79
N ASP A 46 0.57 -7.02 -15.02
CA ASP A 46 0.88 -7.71 -16.27
C ASP A 46 0.68 -6.79 -17.50
N PRO A 47 1.60 -5.84 -17.73
CA PRO A 47 1.47 -4.84 -18.80
C PRO A 47 1.44 -5.43 -20.23
N GLY A 48 1.70 -6.73 -20.39
CA GLY A 48 1.50 -7.46 -21.66
C GLY A 48 0.05 -7.89 -21.91
N ASP A 49 -0.80 -7.86 -20.88
CA ASP A 49 -2.19 -8.27 -20.93
C ASP A 49 -3.13 -7.06 -20.94
N THR A 50 -3.76 -6.83 -22.09
CA THR A 50 -4.69 -5.71 -22.31
C THR A 50 -6.08 -5.96 -21.73
N GLU A 51 -6.39 -7.17 -21.24
CA GLU A 51 -7.70 -7.44 -20.63
C GLU A 51 -7.84 -6.78 -19.25
N PHE A 52 -6.74 -6.46 -18.57
CA PHE A 52 -6.79 -5.86 -17.25
C PHE A 52 -7.03 -4.35 -17.31
N SER A 53 -8.14 -3.92 -16.72
CA SER A 53 -8.41 -2.50 -16.49
C SER A 53 -7.38 -1.90 -15.52
N PRO A 54 -6.93 -0.65 -15.75
CA PRO A 54 -6.03 0.03 -14.83
C PRO A 54 -6.67 0.11 -13.44
N ARG A 55 -5.86 -0.14 -12.42
CA ARG A 55 -6.21 -0.04 -11.01
C ARG A 55 -5.74 1.30 -10.47
N LEU A 56 -6.30 1.72 -9.34
CA LEU A 56 -5.87 2.93 -8.64
C LEU A 56 -5.20 2.55 -7.32
N ALA A 57 -4.12 3.25 -6.97
CA ALA A 57 -3.49 3.13 -5.67
C ALA A 57 -3.20 4.50 -5.07
N ILE A 58 -3.29 4.61 -3.75
CA ILE A 58 -2.86 5.78 -2.98
C ILE A 58 -1.88 5.31 -1.91
N LEU A 59 -0.71 5.92 -1.88
CA LEU A 59 0.31 5.74 -0.83
C LEU A 59 0.40 7.03 -0.03
N SER A 60 -0.13 7.02 1.19
CA SER A 60 -0.26 8.19 2.07
C SER A 60 1.00 8.43 2.89
N ALA A 61 1.21 9.68 3.33
CA ALA A 61 2.38 10.09 4.11
C ALA A 61 2.52 9.38 5.48
N ASP A 62 1.41 8.84 6.01
CA ASP A 62 1.36 8.11 7.29
C ASP A 62 1.65 6.61 7.15
N GLY A 63 2.06 6.16 5.96
CA GLY A 63 2.32 4.76 5.66
C GLY A 63 1.05 3.95 5.35
N SER A 64 -0.14 4.55 5.34
CA SER A 64 -1.35 3.88 4.87
C SER A 64 -1.39 3.76 3.35
N ALA A 65 -1.99 2.68 2.86
CA ALA A 65 -2.16 2.43 1.43
C ALA A 65 -3.62 2.06 1.11
N LEU A 66 -4.13 2.57 -0.01
CA LEU A 66 -5.43 2.19 -0.57
C LEU A 66 -5.23 1.66 -1.99
N PHE A 67 -6.00 0.64 -2.34
CA PHE A 67 -6.04 0.04 -3.68
C PHE A 67 -7.48 -0.10 -4.13
N VAL A 68 -7.78 0.26 -5.38
CA VAL A 68 -9.11 0.10 -5.99
C VAL A 68 -8.97 -0.57 -7.34
N SER A 69 -9.75 -1.63 -7.56
CA SER A 69 -9.86 -2.29 -8.87
C SER A 69 -11.23 -2.05 -9.52
N GLY A 70 -11.29 -2.14 -10.85
CA GLY A 70 -12.52 -1.97 -11.62
C GLY A 70 -13.64 -2.97 -11.32
N TYR A 71 -13.35 -4.07 -10.62
CA TYR A 71 -14.33 -5.10 -10.24
C TYR A 71 -14.95 -4.87 -8.86
N GLN A 72 -15.07 -3.61 -8.41
CA GLN A 72 -15.62 -3.23 -7.10
C GLN A 72 -14.82 -3.76 -5.90
N THR A 73 -13.60 -4.25 -6.11
CA THR A 73 -12.74 -4.68 -5.01
C THR A 73 -11.89 -3.51 -4.53
N THR A 74 -11.91 -3.28 -3.21
CA THR A 74 -11.07 -2.30 -2.54
C THR A 74 -10.13 -3.03 -1.59
N GLY A 75 -8.84 -2.74 -1.68
CA GLY A 75 -7.82 -3.20 -0.77
C GLY A 75 -7.36 -2.08 0.15
N VAL A 76 -7.14 -2.39 1.42
CA VAL A 76 -6.54 -1.47 2.39
C VAL A 76 -5.24 -2.08 2.90
N GLY A 77 -4.24 -1.24 3.12
CA GLY A 77 -2.89 -1.72 3.32
C GLY A 77 -1.97 -0.73 4.02
N THR A 78 -0.71 -1.11 4.04
CA THR A 78 0.40 -0.29 4.53
C THR A 78 1.56 -0.34 3.55
N TRP A 79 2.39 0.70 3.55
CA TRP A 79 3.62 0.76 2.76
C TRP A 79 4.74 1.41 3.56
N GLU A 80 5.97 1.11 3.17
CA GLU A 80 7.16 1.73 3.73
C GLU A 80 8.28 1.86 2.68
N PRO A 81 9.15 2.89 2.79
CA PRO A 81 10.38 2.95 2.01
C PRO A 81 11.34 1.80 2.35
N THR A 82 11.97 1.24 1.34
CA THR A 82 13.10 0.29 1.49
C THR A 82 14.42 0.86 1.00
N GLY A 83 14.39 2.09 0.46
CA GLY A 83 15.52 2.84 -0.07
C GLY A 83 15.07 4.24 -0.50
N ASP A 84 15.91 4.99 -1.21
CA ASP A 84 15.59 6.37 -1.64
C ASP A 84 14.51 6.41 -2.74
N THR A 85 14.43 5.36 -3.55
CA THR A 85 13.48 5.22 -4.67
C THR A 85 12.77 3.88 -4.67
N THR A 86 12.85 3.11 -3.58
CA THR A 86 12.23 1.79 -3.50
C THR A 86 11.29 1.71 -2.30
N ALA A 87 10.19 0.98 -2.46
CA ALA A 87 9.21 0.78 -1.41
C ALA A 87 8.64 -0.62 -1.45
N VAL A 88 8.06 -1.07 -0.34
CA VAL A 88 7.19 -2.23 -0.28
C VAL A 88 5.81 -1.81 0.14
N VAL A 89 4.80 -2.50 -0.38
CA VAL A 89 3.40 -2.28 -0.03
C VAL A 89 2.70 -3.62 0.18
N THR A 90 1.84 -3.68 1.20
CA THR A 90 0.98 -4.82 1.46
C THR A 90 -0.47 -4.35 1.46
N PHE A 91 -1.33 -5.00 0.68
CA PHE A 91 -2.78 -4.78 0.70
C PHE A 91 -3.50 -6.04 1.18
N ILE A 92 -4.64 -5.84 1.85
CA ILE A 92 -5.63 -6.87 2.11
C ILE A 92 -6.89 -6.51 1.34
N VAL A 93 -7.34 -7.43 0.49
CA VAL A 93 -8.63 -7.36 -0.20
C VAL A 93 -9.56 -8.36 0.46
N VAL A 94 -10.66 -7.86 1.01
CA VAL A 94 -11.75 -8.72 1.50
C VAL A 94 -12.62 -9.09 0.32
N THR A 95 -12.93 -10.38 0.16
CA THR A 95 -13.79 -10.88 -0.92
C THR A 95 -15.18 -11.22 -0.39
N ASP A 96 -16.16 -11.38 -1.29
CA ASP A 96 -17.49 -11.86 -0.95
C ASP A 96 -17.44 -13.37 -0.60
N GLY A 97 -16.94 -13.70 0.58
CA GLY A 97 -16.74 -15.08 1.03
C GLY A 97 -15.79 -15.20 2.22
N PRO A 98 -15.46 -16.43 2.64
CA PRO A 98 -14.55 -16.67 3.76
C PRO A 98 -13.08 -16.39 3.43
N ALA A 99 -12.79 -15.68 2.34
CA ALA A 99 -11.45 -15.51 1.82
C ALA A 99 -11.03 -14.04 1.81
N GLN A 100 -9.77 -13.81 2.15
CA GLN A 100 -9.08 -12.55 1.88
C GLN A 100 -7.89 -12.81 0.96
N ILE A 101 -7.53 -11.81 0.17
CA ILE A 101 -6.33 -11.84 -0.66
C ILE A 101 -5.32 -10.89 -0.02
N VAL A 102 -4.14 -11.40 0.33
CA VAL A 102 -3.01 -10.58 0.76
C VAL A 102 -2.11 -10.35 -0.45
N ILE A 103 -1.97 -9.09 -0.84
CA ILE A 103 -1.12 -8.69 -1.97
C ILE A 103 0.14 -8.08 -1.38
N ARG A 104 1.31 -8.60 -1.76
CA ARG A 104 2.61 -8.03 -1.36
C ARG A 104 3.34 -7.58 -2.60
N ALA A 105 3.75 -6.32 -2.65
CA ALA A 105 4.44 -5.77 -3.80
C ALA A 105 5.71 -5.02 -3.41
N SER A 106 6.68 -5.05 -4.32
CA SER A 106 7.89 -4.23 -4.30
C SER A 106 7.83 -3.24 -5.44
N LEU A 107 8.21 -1.99 -5.18
CA LEU A 107 8.13 -0.87 -6.11
C LEU A 107 9.52 -0.25 -6.28
N GLU A 108 9.89 0.08 -7.51
CA GLU A 108 11.03 0.91 -7.87
C GLU A 108 10.52 2.14 -8.62
N ILE A 109 10.61 3.30 -7.98
CA ILE A 109 10.15 4.58 -8.50
C ILE A 109 11.20 5.14 -9.45
N ALA A 110 10.77 5.58 -10.63
CA ALA A 110 11.65 6.23 -11.59
C ALA A 110 12.25 7.53 -11.02
N PRO A 111 13.45 7.95 -11.46
CA PRO A 111 14.12 9.15 -10.93
C PRO A 111 13.32 10.46 -11.05
N ASP A 112 12.39 10.54 -12.01
CA ASP A 112 11.50 11.69 -12.18
C ASP A 112 10.28 11.67 -11.24
N GLY A 113 10.09 10.58 -10.49
CA GLY A 113 8.95 10.35 -9.62
C GLY A 113 7.62 10.15 -10.35
N ALA A 114 7.61 10.07 -11.69
CA ALA A 114 6.39 10.04 -12.50
C ALA A 114 5.88 8.63 -12.78
N SER A 115 6.74 7.62 -12.65
CA SER A 115 6.39 6.22 -12.87
C SER A 115 7.06 5.29 -11.85
N PHE A 116 6.61 4.06 -11.80
CA PHE A 116 7.31 2.98 -11.12
C PHE A 116 7.18 1.67 -11.90
N THR A 117 8.08 0.73 -11.62
CA THR A 117 7.92 -0.68 -11.96
C THR A 117 8.00 -1.52 -10.69
N GLY A 118 7.65 -2.81 -10.78
CA GLY A 118 7.82 -3.70 -9.65
C GLY A 118 7.30 -5.11 -9.85
N THR A 119 7.25 -5.85 -8.75
CA THR A 119 6.72 -7.21 -8.70
C THR A 119 5.75 -7.39 -7.55
N PHE A 120 4.83 -8.34 -7.67
CA PHE A 120 3.90 -8.68 -6.60
C PHE A 120 3.62 -10.17 -6.48
N THR A 121 3.18 -10.59 -5.29
CA THR A 121 2.57 -11.89 -5.03
C THR A 121 1.18 -11.70 -4.44
N ASN A 122 0.31 -12.69 -4.68
CA ASN A 122 -1.02 -12.78 -4.11
C ASN A 122 -1.11 -14.03 -3.25
N GLU A 123 -1.48 -13.89 -1.99
CA GLU A 123 -1.79 -15.02 -1.11
C GLU A 123 -3.30 -15.09 -0.89
N PHE A 124 -3.92 -16.21 -1.26
CA PHE A 124 -5.30 -16.49 -0.90
C PHE A 124 -5.32 -17.08 0.49
N VAL A 125 -5.98 -16.40 1.41
CA VAL A 125 -6.17 -16.84 2.80
C VAL A 125 -7.63 -17.19 2.98
N PHE A 126 -7.92 -18.48 3.12
CA PHE A 126 -9.27 -18.99 3.36
C PHE A 126 -9.52 -19.22 4.85
N ASP A 127 -10.76 -19.01 5.30
CA ASP A 127 -11.21 -19.48 6.61
C ASP A 127 -11.03 -21.00 6.67
N PRO A 128 -10.32 -21.54 7.68
CA PRO A 128 -10.17 -22.97 7.86
C PRO A 128 -11.52 -23.73 7.97
N ALA A 129 -12.62 -23.08 8.36
CA ALA A 129 -13.94 -23.68 8.36
C ALA A 129 -14.51 -23.90 6.94
N GLY A 130 -14.02 -23.17 5.94
CA GLY A 130 -14.48 -23.22 4.55
C GLY A 130 -13.85 -24.32 3.69
N GLY A 131 -12.89 -25.08 4.21
CA GLY A 131 -12.26 -26.20 3.50
C GLY A 131 -11.40 -25.82 2.28
N GLY A 132 -11.11 -24.53 2.08
CA GLY A 132 -10.23 -24.04 1.03
C GLY A 132 -8.74 -24.22 1.39
N THR A 133 -7.89 -24.36 0.37
CA THR A 133 -6.43 -24.40 0.54
C THR A 133 -5.83 -23.03 0.29
N SER A 134 -5.14 -22.48 1.29
CA SER A 134 -4.36 -21.24 1.12
C SER A 134 -3.12 -21.48 0.26
N GLY A 135 -2.66 -20.43 -0.42
CA GLY A 135 -1.46 -20.50 -1.24
C GLY A 135 -1.04 -19.14 -1.82
N GLU A 136 0.26 -18.99 -2.02
CA GLU A 136 0.85 -17.81 -2.65
C GLU A 136 1.02 -18.05 -4.16
N ILE A 137 0.63 -17.06 -4.97
CA ILE A 137 0.73 -17.02 -6.42
C ILE A 137 1.62 -15.83 -6.81
N GLY A 138 2.56 -16.05 -7.72
CA GLY A 138 3.45 -15.04 -8.25
C GLY A 138 4.84 -15.59 -8.60
N PRO A 139 5.81 -14.71 -8.89
CA PRO A 139 5.64 -13.26 -8.97
C PRO A 139 4.90 -12.82 -10.24
N GLY A 140 4.04 -11.81 -10.11
CA GLY A 140 3.56 -11.00 -11.22
C GLY A 140 4.34 -9.69 -11.34
N THR A 141 4.20 -8.98 -12.45
CA THR A 141 4.80 -7.65 -12.67
C THR A 141 3.77 -6.54 -12.62
N LEU A 142 4.21 -5.34 -12.26
CA LEU A 142 3.37 -4.15 -12.18
C LEU A 142 4.11 -2.92 -12.72
N ASP A 143 3.36 -2.10 -13.43
CA ASP A 143 3.78 -0.76 -13.87
C ASP A 143 2.83 0.28 -13.27
N GLY A 144 3.38 1.41 -12.86
CA GLY A 144 2.66 2.51 -12.27
C GLY A 144 2.92 3.82 -12.95
N THR A 145 1.89 4.66 -13.09
CA THR A 145 2.02 6.05 -13.53
C THR A 145 1.38 6.98 -12.50
N ARG A 146 2.06 8.06 -12.15
CA ARG A 146 1.58 9.01 -11.16
C ARG A 146 0.38 9.76 -11.69
N LEU A 147 -0.67 9.83 -10.87
CA LEU A 147 -1.81 10.72 -11.12
C LEU A 147 -1.46 12.13 -10.70
N MET A 148 -1.69 13.07 -11.62
CA MET A 148 -1.49 14.50 -11.41
C MET A 148 -2.83 15.21 -11.38
N ALA A 149 -2.94 16.25 -10.57
CA ALA A 149 -4.10 17.12 -10.62
C ALA A 149 -4.10 17.90 -11.93
N GLU A 150 -5.21 17.87 -12.65
CA GLU A 150 -5.39 18.59 -13.91
C GLU A 150 -6.43 19.71 -13.72
N ALA A 151 -6.23 20.84 -14.40
CA ALA A 151 -7.25 21.87 -14.46
C ALA A 151 -8.43 21.36 -15.32
N PRO A 152 -9.69 21.65 -14.94
CA PRO A 152 -10.84 21.31 -15.77
C PRO A 152 -10.69 21.87 -17.19
N GLY A 153 -11.02 21.05 -18.20
CA GLY A 153 -11.08 21.48 -19.59
C GLY A 153 -12.31 22.35 -19.89
N THR A 154 -12.41 22.85 -21.13
CA THR A 154 -13.64 23.50 -21.63
C THR A 154 -14.64 22.42 -22.05
N PRO A 155 -15.84 22.35 -21.45
CA PRO A 155 -16.86 21.38 -21.85
C PRO A 155 -17.30 21.58 -23.30
N THR A 156 -17.46 20.49 -24.05
CA THR A 156 -17.99 20.54 -25.42
C THR A 156 -19.52 20.60 -25.49
N MET A 157 -20.19 20.28 -24.38
CA MET A 157 -21.64 20.37 -24.21
C MET A 157 -21.99 20.51 -22.71
N SER A 158 -23.21 20.95 -22.43
CA SER A 158 -23.77 21.04 -21.08
C SER A 158 -24.24 19.67 -20.55
N PHE A 159 -24.47 19.60 -19.23
CA PHE A 159 -25.05 18.40 -18.63
C PHE A 159 -26.50 18.19 -19.05
N GLU A 160 -27.26 19.25 -19.27
CA GLU A 160 -28.65 19.21 -19.73
C GLU A 160 -28.75 18.61 -21.14
N GLU A 161 -27.81 18.92 -22.01
CA GLU A 161 -27.73 18.32 -23.35
C GLU A 161 -27.32 16.84 -23.30
N PHE A 162 -26.47 16.44 -22.35
CA PHE A 162 -26.00 15.06 -22.22
C PHE A 162 -27.01 14.15 -21.50
N PHE A 163 -27.67 14.68 -20.48
CA PHE A 163 -28.74 14.04 -19.72
C PHE A 163 -30.05 14.76 -20.01
N PRO A 164 -30.67 14.53 -21.20
CA PRO A 164 -31.93 15.16 -21.52
C PRO A 164 -32.94 14.79 -20.44
N GLN A 165 -33.44 15.81 -19.74
CA GLN A 165 -34.53 15.60 -18.79
C GLN A 165 -35.72 15.06 -19.58
N PRO A 166 -36.43 14.04 -19.05
CA PRO A 166 -37.67 13.61 -19.69
C PRO A 166 -38.59 14.83 -19.80
N GLU A 167 -39.05 15.13 -21.02
CA GLU A 167 -40.02 16.22 -21.24
C GLU A 167 -41.18 16.01 -20.29
N GLY A 168 -41.60 17.10 -19.62
CA GLY A 168 -42.47 17.08 -18.46
C GLY A 168 -43.65 16.12 -18.60
N THR A 169 -43.99 15.45 -17.50
CA THR A 169 -45.15 14.55 -17.41
C THR A 169 -46.37 15.22 -18.07
N PRO A 170 -47.05 14.58 -19.03
CA PRO A 170 -48.17 15.20 -19.73
C PRO A 170 -49.18 15.73 -18.70
N GLU A 171 -49.59 16.99 -18.88
CA GLU A 171 -50.64 17.59 -18.06
C GLU A 171 -51.88 16.69 -18.12
N ALA A 172 -52.37 16.27 -16.96
CA ALA A 172 -53.52 15.38 -16.89
C ALA A 172 -54.74 16.11 -17.47
N THR A 173 -55.24 15.63 -18.62
CA THR A 173 -56.48 16.14 -19.22
C THR A 173 -57.61 16.04 -18.18
N PRO A 174 -58.29 17.15 -17.83
CA PRO A 174 -59.44 17.11 -16.92
C PRO A 174 -60.54 16.23 -17.51
N ALA A 175 -61.07 15.30 -16.71
CA ALA A 175 -62.24 14.52 -17.10
C ALA A 175 -63.48 15.44 -17.13
N THR A 176 -64.14 15.51 -18.30
CA THR A 176 -65.48 16.11 -18.47
C THR A 176 -66.57 15.09 -18.19
#